data_AF-A0A0B7NHT8-F1
#
_entry.id   AF-A0A0B7NHT8-F1
#
_cell.length_a   1.000
_cell.length_b   1.000
_cell.length_c   1.000
_cell.angle_alpha   90.00
_cell.angle_beta   90.00
_cell.angle_gamma   90.00
#
_symmetry.space_group_name_H-M   'P 1'
#
loop_
_entity.id
_entity.type
_entity.pdbx_description
1 polymer ?
#
loop_
_entity_poly.entity_id
_entity_poly.type
_entity_poly.pdbx_seq_one_letter_code
_entity_poly.pdbx_strand_id
1 'polypeptide(L)'
;MNGPSIQRWFVGTILFFFEHTFQGEVHFLAFVEVMKRHATAEHDKSIPVVYKNQSRIQQLAMGNERPIDSEYAVIKVDDILLQVGLVQSLDDELKFSVIGNYHVF
;
A
#
# COMPACT_ATOMS: atom_id res chain seq x y z
N MET A 1 -0.76 9.97 -25.86
CA MET A 1 -1.40 8.64 -25.88
C MET A 1 -1.38 8.12 -24.45
N ASN A 2 -2.53 8.08 -23.78
CA ASN A 2 -2.62 7.57 -22.42
C ASN A 2 -2.73 6.04 -22.51
N GLY A 3 -1.63 5.33 -22.27
CA GLY A 3 -1.67 3.88 -22.08
C GLY A 3 -2.59 3.52 -20.91
N PRO A 4 -3.08 2.27 -20.82
CA PRO A 4 -3.97 1.86 -19.73
C PRO A 4 -3.30 2.19 -18.39
N SER A 5 -3.95 3.04 -17.59
CA SER A 5 -3.50 3.33 -16.23
C SER A 5 -3.72 2.07 -15.40
N ILE A 6 -2.72 1.20 -15.34
CA ILE A 6 -2.72 0.10 -14.38
C ILE A 6 -2.72 0.76 -13.00
N GLN A 7 -3.88 0.79 -12.35
CA GLN A 7 -3.99 1.20 -10.96
C GLN A 7 -3.22 0.17 -10.14
N ARG A 8 -1.97 0.49 -9.80
CA ARG A 8 -1.16 -0.32 -8.88
C ARG A 8 -1.54 0.11 -7.47
N TRP A 9 -2.02 -0.83 -6.67
CA TRP A 9 -2.24 -0.58 -5.25
C TRP A 9 -0.94 -0.84 -4.49
N PHE A 10 -0.60 0.08 -3.59
CA PHE A 10 0.46 -0.14 -2.64
C PHE A 10 -0.15 -0.79 -1.40
N VAL A 11 0.40 -1.94 -1.03
CA VAL A 11 0.00 -2.66 0.18
C VAL A 11 0.95 -2.25 1.29
N GLY A 12 0.41 -1.68 2.37
CA GLY A 12 1.22 -1.15 3.46
C GLY A 12 1.46 -2.14 4.58
N THR A 13 0.44 -2.88 4.97
CA THR A 13 0.50 -3.84 6.08
C THR A 13 -0.25 -5.10 5.70
N ILE A 14 0.38 -6.26 5.88
CA ILE A 14 -0.32 -7.55 5.86
C ILE A 14 -0.82 -7.81 7.28
N LEU A 15 -2.12 -8.05 7.42
CA LEU A 15 -2.75 -8.28 8.72
C LEU A 15 -2.72 -9.75 9.09
N PHE A 16 -3.10 -10.63 8.17
CA PHE A 16 -2.95 -12.08 8.31
C PHE A 16 -3.07 -12.79 6.96
N PHE A 17 -2.55 -14.01 6.92
CA PHE A 17 -2.70 -14.95 5.80
C PHE A 17 -3.75 -16.00 6.13
N PHE A 18 -4.44 -16.51 5.11
CA PHE A 18 -5.43 -17.56 5.27
C PHE A 18 -5.62 -18.35 3.97
N GLU A 19 -6.09 -19.59 4.11
CA GLU A 19 -6.51 -20.42 2.99
C GLU A 19 -8.01 -20.27 2.76
N HIS A 20 -8.42 -20.25 1.50
CA HIS A 20 -9.82 -20.25 1.12
C HIS A 20 -10.05 -21.18 -0.07
N THR A 21 -10.93 -22.18 0.11
CA THR A 21 -11.33 -23.07 -0.97
C THR A 21 -12.56 -22.52 -1.67
N PHE A 22 -12.43 -22.23 -2.96
CA PHE A 22 -13.53 -21.77 -3.80
C PHE A 22 -13.59 -22.62 -5.06
N GLN A 23 -14.76 -23.18 -5.37
CA GLN A 23 -14.98 -24.04 -6.56
C GLN A 23 -14.00 -25.22 -6.69
N GLY A 24 -13.51 -25.74 -5.56
CA GLY A 24 -12.58 -26.89 -5.54
C GLY A 24 -11.10 -26.52 -5.68
N GLU A 25 -10.78 -25.23 -5.87
CA GLU A 25 -9.41 -24.72 -5.83
C GLU A 25 -9.10 -24.12 -4.46
N VAL A 26 -7.91 -24.41 -3.93
CA VAL A 26 -7.40 -23.80 -2.70
C VAL A 26 -6.60 -22.55 -3.08
N HIS A 27 -6.98 -21.41 -2.51
CA HIS A 27 -6.26 -20.16 -2.67
C HIS A 27 -5.58 -19.75 -1.37
N PHE A 28 -4.31 -19.36 -1.46
CA PHE A 28 -3.60 -18.72 -0.35
C PHE A 28 -3.75 -17.19 -0.47
N LEU A 29 -4.44 -16.60 0.50
CA LEU A 29 -4.88 -15.22 0.48
C LEU A 29 -4.22 -14.41 1.60
N ALA A 30 -4.05 -13.12 1.36
CA ALA A 30 -3.62 -12.15 2.36
C ALA A 30 -4.73 -11.11 2.57
N PHE A 31 -5.09 -10.88 3.83
CA PHE A 31 -5.88 -9.71 4.22
C PHE A 31 -4.93 -8.56 4.54
N VAL A 32 -5.11 -7.44 3.83
CA VAL A 32 -4.13 -6.36 3.81
C VAL A 32 -4.76 -4.99 3.95
N GLU A 33 -3.99 -4.04 4.47
CA GLU A 33 -4.31 -2.62 4.46
C GLU A 33 -3.66 -1.93 3.24
N VAL A 34 -4.46 -1.18 2.49
CA VAL A 34 -4.06 -0.51 1.24
C VAL A 34 -3.68 0.95 1.49
N MET A 35 -2.53 1.36 0.95
CA MET A 35 -2.06 2.75 0.92
C MET A 35 -2.60 3.43 -0.34
N LYS A 36 -3.65 4.24 -0.21
CA LYS A 36 -4.32 4.87 -1.37
C LYS A 36 -3.82 6.24 -1.74
N ARG A 37 -3.25 6.99 -0.79
CA ARG A 37 -2.66 8.29 -1.10
C ARG A 37 -1.28 8.05 -1.71
N HIS A 38 -1.14 8.51 -2.93
CA HIS A 38 0.09 8.43 -3.70
C HIS A 38 0.37 9.79 -4.33
N ALA A 39 1.63 10.17 -4.31
CA ALA A 39 2.19 11.36 -4.92
C ALA A 39 3.51 10.98 -5.61
N THR A 40 4.23 11.97 -6.11
CA THR A 40 5.60 11.81 -6.58
C THR A 40 6.52 12.67 -5.74
N ALA A 41 7.77 12.26 -5.55
CA ALA A 41 8.71 13.06 -4.79
C ALA A 41 8.91 14.44 -5.43
N GLU A 42 9.10 15.47 -4.60
CA GLU A 42 9.23 16.86 -5.08
C GLU A 42 10.49 17.06 -5.91
N HIS A 43 11.57 16.37 -5.54
CA HIS A 43 12.88 16.45 -6.21
C HIS A 43 12.99 15.54 -7.45
N ASP A 44 12.21 14.45 -7.50
CA ASP A 44 12.21 13.50 -8.61
C ASP A 44 10.81 12.89 -8.80
N LYS A 45 10.16 13.28 -9.90
CA LYS A 45 8.82 12.82 -10.24
C LYS A 45 8.74 11.33 -10.61
N SER A 46 9.87 10.68 -10.86
CA SER A 46 9.93 9.24 -11.14
C SER A 46 9.78 8.39 -9.88
N ILE A 47 9.99 8.98 -8.70
CA ILE A 47 9.91 8.28 -7.41
C ILE A 47 8.50 8.42 -6.84
N PRO A 48 7.72 7.33 -6.74
CA PRO A 48 6.43 7.36 -6.08
C PRO A 48 6.58 7.61 -4.59
N VAL A 49 5.71 8.43 -4.03
CA VAL A 49 5.56 8.64 -2.59
C VAL A 49 4.20 8.10 -2.19
N VAL A 50 4.16 7.28 -1.16
CA VAL A 50 2.93 6.66 -0.65
C VAL A 50 2.74 7.04 0.80
N TYR A 51 1.47 7.10 1.21
CA TYR A 51 1.12 7.41 2.58
C TYR A 51 0.38 6.23 3.22
N LYS A 52 0.86 5.81 4.38
CA LYS A 52 0.15 4.89 5.24
C LYS A 52 -1.06 5.60 5.84
N ASN A 53 -2.16 4.89 6.01
CA ASN A 53 -3.29 5.43 6.74
C ASN A 53 -2.94 5.54 8.22
N GLN A 54 -3.30 6.66 8.82
CA GLN A 54 -3.20 6.81 10.25
C GLN A 54 -4.26 5.94 10.94
N SER A 55 -3.94 5.32 12.08
CA SER A 55 -4.94 4.51 12.78
C SER A 55 -6.14 5.35 13.21
N ARG A 56 -7.34 4.76 13.21
CA ARG A 56 -8.57 5.46 13.62
C ARG A 56 -8.46 6.08 15.02
N ILE A 57 -7.79 5.39 15.95
CA ILE A 57 -7.57 5.88 17.31
C ILE A 57 -6.73 7.17 17.30
N GLN A 58 -5.63 7.19 16.55
CA GLN A 58 -4.79 8.37 16.42
C GLN A 58 -5.52 9.52 15.73
N GLN A 59 -6.30 9.25 14.68
CA GLN A 59 -7.10 10.27 14.00
C GLN A 59 -8.11 10.93 14.95
N LEU A 60 -8.78 10.14 15.78
CA LEU A 60 -9.69 10.66 16.82
C LEU A 60 -8.95 11.46 17.88
N ALA A 61 -7.76 11.00 18.32
CA ALA A 61 -6.94 11.70 19.30
C ALA A 61 -6.44 13.08 18.80
N MET A 62 -6.29 13.24 17.48
CA MET A 62 -5.93 14.53 16.87
C MET A 62 -7.14 15.46 16.63
N GLY A 63 -8.34 15.06 17.04
CA GLY A 63 -9.55 15.87 16.89
C GLY A 63 -10.18 15.83 15.50
N ASN A 64 -9.87 14.82 14.66
CA ASN A 64 -10.53 14.67 13.37
C ASN A 64 -11.98 14.22 13.58
N GLU A 65 -12.93 15.14 13.39
CA GLU A 65 -14.37 14.89 13.57
C GLU A 65 -14.92 13.81 12.62
N ARG A 66 -14.24 13.58 11.50
CA ARG A 66 -14.54 12.52 10.52
C ARG A 66 -13.25 11.78 10.16
N PRO A 67 -12.90 10.71 10.90
CA PRO A 67 -11.75 9.87 10.58
C PRO A 67 -11.89 9.29 9.17
N ILE A 68 -10.79 9.23 8.44
CA ILE A 68 -10.68 8.51 7.18
C ILE A 68 -10.50 7.03 7.54
N ASP A 69 -11.42 6.17 7.07
CA ASP A 69 -11.29 4.74 7.29
C ASP A 69 -10.14 4.16 6.47
N SER A 70 -9.37 3.25 7.09
CA SER A 70 -8.43 2.42 6.38
C SER A 70 -9.16 1.58 5.33
N GLU A 71 -8.55 1.45 4.16
CA GLU A 71 -9.06 0.56 3.14
C GLU A 71 -8.37 -0.80 3.21
N TYR A 72 -9.18 -1.84 3.15
CA TYR A 72 -8.71 -3.22 3.24
C TYR A 72 -9.03 -3.97 1.96
N ALA A 73 -8.15 -4.92 1.63
CA ALA A 73 -8.34 -5.82 0.51
C ALA A 73 -7.99 -7.25 0.92
N VAL A 74 -8.61 -8.20 0.21
CA VAL A 74 -8.17 -9.59 0.17
C VAL A 74 -7.55 -9.81 -1.18
N ILE A 75 -6.29 -10.22 -1.21
CA ILE A 75 -5.55 -10.48 -2.45
C ILE A 75 -5.01 -11.91 -2.44
N LYS A 76 -4.90 -12.53 -3.61
CA LYS A 76 -4.08 -13.74 -3.73
C LYS A 76 -2.63 -13.36 -3.56
N VAL A 77 -1.88 -14.17 -2.82
CA VAL A 77 -0.45 -13.91 -2.65
C VAL A 77 0.27 -13.96 -4.00
N ASP A 78 -0.19 -14.81 -4.92
CA ASP A 78 0.33 -14.92 -6.28
C ASP A 78 0.09 -13.66 -7.15
N ASP A 79 -0.89 -12.83 -6.79
CA ASP A 79 -1.17 -11.56 -7.50
C ASP A 79 -0.19 -10.44 -7.08
N ILE A 80 0.69 -10.68 -6.12
CA ILE A 80 1.74 -9.72 -5.71
C ILE A 80 2.86 -9.73 -6.76
N LEU A 81 2.76 -8.79 -7.70
CA LEU A 81 3.67 -8.71 -8.84
C LEU A 81 5.09 -8.24 -8.51
N LEU A 82 5.24 -7.36 -7.50
CA LEU A 82 6.51 -6.71 -7.18
C LEU A 82 6.64 -6.48 -5.67
N GLN A 83 7.83 -6.75 -5.13
CA GLN A 83 8.23 -6.30 -3.80
C GLN A 83 9.10 -5.05 -3.95
N VAL A 84 8.79 -4.02 -3.17
CA VAL A 84 9.49 -2.74 -3.17
C VAL A 84 9.95 -2.42 -1.75
N GLY A 85 11.10 -1.75 -1.65
CA GLY A 85 11.54 -1.12 -0.41
C GLY A 85 10.77 0.17 -0.16
N LEU A 86 10.55 0.50 1.11
CA LEU A 86 9.97 1.77 1.52
C LEU A 86 10.98 2.50 2.41
N VAL A 87 11.23 3.77 2.12
CA VAL A 87 12.02 4.64 2.99
C VAL A 87 11.11 5.67 3.62
N GLN A 88 11.01 5.63 4.94
CA GLN A 88 10.20 6.56 5.72
C GLN A 88 10.77 7.98 5.63
N SER A 89 9.87 8.95 5.53
CA SER A 89 10.21 10.37 5.56
C SER A 89 10.61 10.81 6.97
N LEU A 90 11.55 11.74 7.08
CA LEU A 90 11.97 12.29 8.38
C LEU A 90 10.94 13.31 8.94
N ASP A 91 10.17 13.94 8.06
CA ASP A 91 9.15 14.97 8.36
C ASP A 91 7.77 14.39 8.69
N ASP A 92 7.48 13.16 8.25
CA ASP A 92 6.17 12.52 8.42
C ASP A 92 6.34 10.99 8.46
N GLU A 93 6.01 10.40 9.61
CA GLU A 93 6.13 8.96 9.86
C GLU A 93 5.17 8.12 9.00
N LEU A 94 4.12 8.73 8.45
CA LEU A 94 3.16 8.06 7.58
C LEU A 94 3.54 8.15 6.11
N LYS A 95 4.56 8.93 5.76
CA LYS A 95 5.01 9.17 4.38
C LYS A 95 6.22 8.30 4.06
N PHE A 96 6.17 7.63 2.92
CA PHE A 96 7.21 6.73 2.47
C PHE A 96 7.54 6.98 1.00
N SER A 97 8.84 7.02 0.68
CA SER A 97 9.30 6.94 -0.71
C SER A 97 9.41 5.48 -1.12
N VAL A 98 8.87 5.15 -2.29
CA VAL A 98 8.96 3.81 -2.87
C VAL A 98 10.30 3.66 -3.57
N ILE A 99 11.10 2.72 -3.11
CA ILE A 99 12.36 2.34 -3.73
C ILE A 99 12.19 0.94 -4.30
N GLY A 100 12.08 0.84 -5.62
CA GLY A 100 12.14 -0.46 -6.28
C GLY A 100 13.53 -1.06 -6.13
N ASN A 101 13.62 -2.40 -6.16
CA ASN A 101 14.91 -3.03 -6.41
C ASN A 101 15.46 -2.45 -7.72
N TYR A 102 16.56 -1.70 -7.61
CA TYR A 102 17.37 -1.31 -8.74
C TYR A 102 18.00 -2.61 -9.24
N HIS A 103 17.38 -3.26 -10.24
CA HIS A 103 18.08 -4.25 -11.02
C HIS A 103 19.16 -3.51 -11.82
N VAL A 104 20.32 -3.30 -11.19
CA VAL A 104 21.56 -3.13 -11.94
C VAL A 104 21.86 -4.53 -12.49
N PHE A 105 21.52 -4.74 -13.76
CA PHE A 105 22.10 -5.84 -14.53
C PHE A 105 23.54 -5.51 -14.90
#